data_AF-A0A9J7LDW7-F1
#
_entry.id   AF-A0A9J7LDW7-F1
#
_cell.length_a   1.000
_cell.length_b   1.000
_cell.length_c   1.000
_cell.angle_alpha   90.00
_cell.angle_beta   90.00
_cell.angle_gamma   90.00
#
_symmetry.space_group_name_H-M   'P 1'
#
loop_
_entity.id
_entity.type
_entity.pdbx_description
1 polymer ?
#
loop_
_entity_poly.entity_id
_entity_poly.type
_entity_poly.pdbx_seq_one_letter_code
_entity_poly.pdbx_strand_id
1 'polypeptide(L)'
;MWKVLFALLQMLEIPSQVPDCTIMSGTSMRRMVLGVGAFAAVVGGVMYPIFVAPLLNTQQYQNMQKQNRAGIKQEEIQPGGMVVWSNPFGEKKD
;
A
#
# COMPACT_ATOMS: atom_id res chain seq x y z
N MET A 1 -61.18 -34.63 -0.02
CA MET A 1 -61.42 -33.26 0.48
C MET A 1 -60.30 -32.76 1.41
N TRP A 2 -59.91 -33.49 2.46
CA TRP A 2 -58.78 -33.16 3.35
C TRP A 2 -57.42 -32.96 2.66
N LYS A 3 -57.13 -33.70 1.57
CA LYS A 3 -55.88 -33.53 0.79
C LYS A 3 -55.74 -32.12 0.18
N VAL A 4 -56.85 -31.48 -0.18
CA VAL A 4 -56.84 -30.11 -0.74
C VAL A 4 -56.61 -29.09 0.39
N LEU A 5 -57.14 -29.39 1.58
CA LEU A 5 -56.92 -28.58 2.79
C LEU A 5 -55.46 -28.66 3.27
N PHE A 6 -54.82 -29.84 3.17
CA PHE A 6 -53.40 -30.03 3.52
C PHE A 6 -52.47 -29.31 2.53
N ALA A 7 -52.80 -29.33 1.23
CA ALA A 7 -52.04 -28.60 0.20
C ALA A 7 -52.18 -27.07 0.35
N LEU A 8 -53.36 -26.58 0.76
CA LEU A 8 -53.58 -25.16 1.09
C LEU A 8 -52.85 -24.75 2.37
N LEU A 9 -52.63 -25.67 3.31
CA LEU A 9 -51.82 -25.41 4.51
C LEU A 9 -50.31 -25.33 4.18
N GLN A 10 -49.82 -26.11 3.22
CA GLN A 10 -48.43 -26.04 2.75
C GLN A 10 -48.10 -24.79 1.91
N MET A 11 -49.11 -24.10 1.36
CA MET A 11 -48.93 -22.84 0.62
C MET A 11 -48.74 -21.62 1.54
N LEU A 12 -49.01 -21.74 2.84
CA LEU A 12 -48.85 -20.65 3.82
C LEU A 12 -47.50 -20.70 4.56
N GLU A 13 -46.58 -21.55 4.11
CA GLU A 13 -45.20 -21.59 4.58
C GLU A 13 -44.39 -20.61 3.72
N ILE A 14 -44.32 -19.35 4.16
CA ILE A 14 -43.44 -18.34 3.58
C ILE A 14 -42.02 -18.89 3.76
N PRO A 15 -41.25 -19.22 2.69
CA PRO A 15 -39.84 -19.47 2.85
C PRO A 15 -39.23 -18.13 3.27
N SER A 16 -38.86 -18.01 4.55
CA SER A 16 -38.03 -16.93 5.04
C SER A 16 -36.66 -17.08 4.40
N GLN A 17 -36.53 -16.65 3.15
CA GLN A 17 -35.25 -16.40 2.50
C GLN A 17 -34.67 -15.15 3.17
N VAL A 18 -34.27 -15.28 4.44
CA VAL A 18 -33.20 -14.45 4.97
C VAL A 18 -32.02 -14.82 4.09
N PRO A 19 -31.39 -13.89 3.35
CA PRO A 19 -30.13 -14.23 2.72
C PRO A 19 -29.24 -14.66 3.88
N ASP A 20 -28.88 -15.95 3.94
CA ASP A 20 -27.81 -16.36 4.81
C ASP A 20 -26.68 -15.37 4.51
N CYS A 21 -26.25 -14.63 5.53
CA CYS A 21 -24.94 -14.00 5.48
C CYS A 21 -23.96 -15.17 5.57
N THR A 22 -23.93 -15.97 4.51
CA THR A 22 -23.02 -17.08 4.35
C THR A 22 -21.69 -16.39 4.27
N ILE A 23 -21.01 -16.42 5.42
CA ILE A 23 -19.59 -16.18 5.61
C ILE A 23 -18.90 -16.38 4.28
N MET A 24 -18.41 -15.29 3.71
CA MET A 24 -17.54 -15.31 2.54
C MET A 24 -16.52 -16.42 2.78
N SER A 25 -16.67 -17.51 2.03
CA SER A 25 -15.95 -18.78 2.23
C SER A 25 -14.49 -18.51 2.59
N GLY A 26 -14.02 -19.06 3.73
CA GLY A 26 -12.70 -18.78 4.28
C GLY A 26 -11.52 -19.07 3.33
N THR A 27 -11.76 -19.82 2.24
CA THR A 27 -10.77 -20.04 1.18
C THR A 27 -10.67 -18.88 0.18
N SER A 28 -11.77 -18.17 -0.10
CA SER A 28 -11.78 -16.99 -0.98
C SER A 28 -11.09 -15.79 -0.33
N MET A 29 -11.33 -15.59 0.98
CA MET A 29 -10.65 -14.52 1.72
C MET A 29 -9.14 -14.75 1.81
N ARG A 30 -8.69 -15.99 2.04
CA ARG A 30 -7.26 -16.34 2.06
C ARG A 30 -6.59 -16.06 0.71
N ARG A 31 -7.22 -16.40 -0.41
CA ARG A 31 -6.67 -16.13 -1.75
C ARG A 31 -6.56 -14.64 -2.03
N MET A 32 -7.55 -13.84 -1.60
CA MET A 32 -7.51 -12.40 -1.74
C MET A 32 -6.38 -11.77 -0.91
N VAL A 33 -6.24 -12.18 0.36
CA VAL A 33 -5.16 -11.70 1.23
C VAL A 33 -3.79 -12.08 0.67
N LEU A 34 -3.63 -13.32 0.18
CA LEU A 34 -2.39 -13.76 -0.46
C LEU A 34 -2.10 -12.98 -1.75
N GLY A 35 -3.12 -12.72 -2.58
CA GLY A 35 -2.96 -11.96 -3.83
C GLY A 35 -2.55 -10.51 -3.58
N VAL A 36 -3.25 -9.83 -2.66
CA VAL A 36 -2.93 -8.43 -2.29
C VAL A 36 -1.57 -8.36 -1.59
N GLY A 37 -1.28 -9.29 -0.69
CA GLY A 37 0.01 -9.37 -0.01
C GLY A 37 1.17 -9.62 -0.99
N ALA A 38 0.99 -10.53 -1.95
CA ALA A 38 1.99 -10.80 -2.97
C ALA A 38 2.23 -9.58 -3.87
N PHE A 39 1.17 -8.89 -4.29
CA PHE A 39 1.28 -7.66 -5.07
C PHE A 39 2.02 -6.57 -4.31
N ALA A 40 1.64 -6.31 -3.05
CA ALA A 40 2.30 -5.32 -2.20
C ALA A 40 3.78 -5.65 -1.96
N ALA A 41 4.12 -6.94 -1.80
CA ALA A 41 5.50 -7.39 -1.66
C ALA A 41 6.34 -7.13 -2.92
N VAL A 42 5.77 -7.37 -4.11
CA VAL A 42 6.46 -7.07 -5.39
C VAL A 42 6.67 -5.56 -5.54
N VAL A 43 5.63 -4.76 -5.32
CA VAL A 43 5.72 -3.29 -5.41
C VAL A 43 6.74 -2.76 -4.39
N GLY A 44 6.66 -3.21 -3.15
CA GLY A 44 7.60 -2.84 -2.10
C GLY A 44 9.04 -3.25 -2.44
N GLY A 45 9.24 -4.43 -3.01
CA GLY A 45 10.55 -4.91 -3.46
C GLY A 45 11.15 -4.07 -4.57
N VAL A 46 10.35 -3.67 -5.57
CA VAL A 46 10.80 -2.78 -6.65
C VAL A 46 11.09 -1.37 -6.14
N MET A 47 10.32 -0.89 -5.16
CA MET A 47 10.49 0.44 -4.56
C MET A 47 11.62 0.49 -3.50
N TYR A 48 12.04 -0.67 -2.98
CA TYR A 48 13.08 -0.80 -1.98
C TYR A 48 14.42 -0.11 -2.33
N PRO A 49 15.02 -0.28 -3.53
CA PRO A 49 16.26 0.39 -3.89
C PRO A 49 16.14 1.91 -4.00
N ILE A 50 14.93 2.46 -4.21
CA ILE A 50 14.72 3.89 -4.42
C ILE A 50 14.54 4.63 -3.09
N PHE A 51 13.77 4.06 -2.16
CA PHE A 51 13.44 4.72 -0.90
C PHE A 51 14.26 4.19 0.28
N VAL A 52 14.35 2.87 0.44
CA VAL A 52 14.89 2.27 1.67
C VAL A 52 16.42 2.14 1.59
N ALA A 53 16.95 1.68 0.46
CA ALA A 53 18.39 1.50 0.29
C ALA A 53 19.23 2.78 0.52
N PRO A 54 18.87 3.97 0.00
CA PRO A 54 19.63 5.19 0.26
C PRO A 54 19.53 5.68 1.70
N LEU A 55 18.45 5.38 2.41
CA LEU A 55 18.29 5.71 3.82
C LEU A 55 19.17 4.83 4.72
N LEU A 56 19.38 3.56 4.36
CA LEU A 56 20.26 2.65 5.10
C LEU A 56 21.75 2.93 4.82
N ASN A 57 22.09 3.37 3.60
CA ASN A 57 23.48 3.58 3.16
C ASN A 57 23.76 5.04 2.81
N THR A 58 23.52 5.95 3.76
CA THR A 58 23.65 7.40 3.54
C THR A 58 25.05 7.82 3.05
N GLN A 59 26.12 7.20 3.56
CA GLN A 59 27.51 7.58 3.22
C GLN A 59 27.85 7.35 1.73
N GLN A 60 27.44 6.23 1.15
CA GLN A 60 27.70 5.95 -0.28
C GLN A 60 26.99 6.96 -1.17
N TYR A 61 25.73 7.27 -0.86
CA TYR A 61 24.94 8.24 -1.61
C TYR A 61 25.45 9.67 -1.45
N GLN A 62 25.94 10.05 -0.27
CA GLN A 62 26.60 11.33 -0.07
C GLN A 62 27.90 11.44 -0.88
N ASN A 63 28.70 10.38 -0.93
CA ASN A 63 29.94 10.38 -1.72
C ASN A 63 29.66 10.48 -3.22
N MET A 64 28.68 9.72 -3.73
CA MET A 64 28.24 9.85 -5.13
C MET A 64 27.72 11.27 -5.43
N GLN A 65 26.95 11.87 -4.51
CA GLN A 65 26.49 13.26 -4.68
C GLN A 65 27.64 14.27 -4.67
N LYS A 66 28.64 14.10 -3.79
CA LYS A 66 29.84 14.97 -3.75
C LYS A 66 30.63 14.89 -5.05
N GLN A 67 30.79 13.69 -5.62
CA GLN A 67 31.46 13.49 -6.90
C GLN A 67 30.68 14.13 -8.06
N ASN A 68 29.37 13.91 -8.13
CA ASN A 68 28.51 14.50 -9.18
C ASN A 68 28.36 16.03 -9.08
N ARG A 69 28.64 16.61 -7.91
CA ARG A 69 28.57 18.06 -7.63
C ARG A 69 29.94 18.69 -7.45
N ALA A 70 31.00 17.99 -7.82
CA ALA A 70 32.35 18.53 -7.77
C ALA A 70 32.43 19.79 -8.66
N GLY A 71 32.94 20.88 -8.10
CA GLY A 71 33.09 22.17 -8.81
C GLY A 71 31.86 23.07 -8.82
N ILE A 72 30.73 22.66 -8.23
CA ILE A 72 29.51 23.49 -8.15
C ILE A 72 29.27 23.95 -6.71
N LYS A 73 29.55 25.23 -6.43
CA LYS A 73 29.15 25.89 -5.18
C LYS A 73 27.66 26.25 -5.25
N GLN A 74 26.84 25.31 -4.79
CA GLN A 74 25.38 25.43 -4.80
C GLN A 74 24.86 26.62 -3.99
N GLU A 75 25.63 27.11 -3.02
CA GLU A 75 25.32 28.31 -2.22
C GLU A 75 25.41 29.61 -3.03
N GLU A 76 26.23 29.65 -4.07
CA GLU A 76 26.40 30.82 -4.94
C GLU A 76 25.35 30.85 -6.06
N ILE A 77 24.83 29.69 -6.45
CA ILE A 77 23.78 29.55 -7.48
C ILE A 77 22.39 29.73 -6.88
N GLN A 78 22.21 29.38 -5.61
CA GLN A 78 20.92 29.54 -4.92
C GLN A 78 20.82 30.94 -4.30
N PRO A 79 19.67 31.63 -4.47
CA PRO A 79 19.46 32.92 -3.83
C PRO A 79 19.65 32.80 -2.31
N GLY A 80 20.45 33.73 -1.75
CA GLY A 80 21.00 33.63 -0.41
C GLY A 80 19.94 33.58 0.70
N GLY A 81 20.17 32.70 1.68
CA GLY A 81 19.33 32.56 2.89
C GLY A 81 18.44 31.32 2.93
N MET A 82 18.34 30.54 1.85
CA MET A 82 17.54 29.32 1.81
C MET A 82 18.36 28.05 2.05
N VAL A 83 17.73 27.06 2.69
CA VAL A 83 18.27 25.70 2.79
C VAL A 83 18.36 25.07 1.40
N VAL A 84 19.45 24.35 1.15
CA VAL A 84 19.74 23.75 -0.16
C VAL A 84 18.86 22.51 -0.38
N TRP A 85 17.82 22.62 -1.21
CA TRP A 85 16.84 21.54 -1.44
C TRP A 85 17.42 20.32 -2.15
N SER A 86 18.55 20.51 -2.84
CA SER A 86 19.28 19.43 -3.50
C SER A 86 19.98 18.50 -2.50
N ASN A 87 20.14 18.90 -1.24
CA ASN A 87 20.72 18.05 -0.19
C ASN A 87 19.61 17.52 0.75
N PRO A 88 19.06 16.31 0.48
CA PRO A 88 17.99 15.74 1.30
C PRO A 88 18.43 15.37 2.73
N PHE A 89 19.74 15.41 3.02
CA PHE A 89 20.32 15.12 4.34
C PHE A 89 20.89 16.37 5.03
N GLY A 90 20.62 17.56 4.50
CA GLY A 90 21.13 18.81 5.05
C GLY A 90 20.62 19.06 6.48
N GLU A 91 21.48 19.64 7.31
CA GLU A 91 21.08 20.10 8.64
C GLU A 91 20.01 21.18 8.49
N LYS A 92 18.96 21.06 9.31
CA LYS A 92 17.96 22.13 9.45
C LYS A 92 18.65 23.25 10.23
N LYS A 93 18.73 24.45 9.67
CA LYS A 93 19.14 25.63 10.44
C LYS A 93 17.99 25.98 11.37
N ASP A 94 18.19 25.77 12.67
CA ASP A 94 17.32 26.26 13.75
C ASP A 94 17.32 27.79 13.81
#